data_AF-A0A3M1IIE2-F1
#
_entry.id   AF-A0A3M1IIE2-F1
#
_cell.length_a   1.000
_cell.length_b   1.000
_cell.length_c   1.000
_cell.angle_alpha   90.00
_cell.angle_beta   90.00
_cell.angle_gamma   90.00
#
_symmetry.space_group_name_H-M   'P 1'
#
loop_
_entity.id
_entity.type
_entity.pdbx_description
1 polymer ?
#
loop_
_entity_poly.entity_id
_entity_poly.type
_entity_poly.pdbx_seq_one_letter_code
_entity_poly.pdbx_strand_id
1 'polypeptide(L)' 'YIQEGMEKGMEKGIQKGIQKGIQKGKEEGKLETARRMKEDGFDISTIVRITGLSEQSLKEKGIF' A
#
# COMPACT_ATOMS: atom_id res chain seq x y z
N TYR A 1 -8.87 27.70 -24.52
CA TYR A 1 -10.03 27.03 -23.86
C TYR A 1 -10.04 25.51 -24.00
N ILE A 2 -10.32 24.93 -25.17
CA ILE A 2 -10.45 23.44 -25.30
C ILE A 2 -9.12 22.72 -25.06
N GLN A 3 -8.02 23.24 -25.64
CA GLN A 3 -6.68 22.67 -25.48
C GLN A 3 -6.20 22.69 -24.03
N GLU A 4 -6.35 23.83 -23.34
CA GLU A 4 -6.01 23.95 -21.92
C GLU A 4 -6.87 23.03 -21.02
N GLY A 5 -8.13 22.79 -21.39
CA GLY A 5 -8.99 21.84 -20.69
C GLY A 5 -8.50 20.40 -20.82
N MET A 6 -8.04 20.01 -22.00
CA MET A 6 -7.46 18.69 -22.27
C MET A 6 -6.12 18.51 -21.53
N GLU A 7 -5.23 19.49 -21.59
CA GLU A 7 -3.94 19.47 -20.89
C GLU A 7 -4.12 19.33 -19.37
N LYS A 8 -4.99 20.15 -18.77
CA LYS A 8 -5.32 20.05 -17.33
C LYS A 8 -5.97 18.71 -16.97
N GLY A 9 -6.78 18.15 -17.87
CA GLY A 9 -7.38 16.83 -17.70
C GLY A 9 -6.33 15.72 -17.66
N MET A 10 -5.39 15.74 -18.60
CA MET A 10 -4.29 14.79 -18.70
C MET A 10 -3.36 14.86 -17.49
N GLU A 11 -2.94 16.07 -17.09
CA GLU A 11 -2.07 16.28 -15.94
C GLU A 11 -2.70 15.74 -14.65
N LYS A 12 -3.98 16.04 -14.40
CA LYS A 12 -4.72 15.50 -13.25
C LYS A 12 -4.85 13.98 -13.31
N GLY A 13 -5.03 13.41 -14.50
CA GLY A 13 -5.11 11.96 -14.69
C GLY A 13 -3.80 11.28 -14.30
N ILE A 14 -2.67 11.80 -14.80
CA ILE A 14 -1.33 11.28 -14.50
C ILE A 14 -1.02 11.40 -13.00
N GLN A 15 -1.25 12.57 -12.39
CA GLN A 15 -1.02 12.78 -10.96
C GLN A 15 -1.82 11.81 -10.09
N LYS A 16 -3.12 11.62 -10.39
CA LYS A 16 -3.96 10.65 -9.68
C LYS A 16 -3.47 9.21 -9.87
N GLY A 17 -3.04 8.86 -11.08
CA GLY A 17 -2.48 7.54 -11.38
C GLY A 17 -1.23 7.25 -10.56
N ILE A 18 -0.28 8.19 -10.54
CA ILE A 18 0.97 8.08 -9.78
C ILE A 18 0.68 7.97 -8.28
N GLN A 19 -0.18 8.83 -7.72
CA GLN A 19 -0.52 8.77 -6.30
C GLN A 19 -1.14 7.43 -5.90
N LYS A 20 -2.10 6.93 -6.70
CA LYS A 20 -2.71 5.61 -6.47
C LYS A 20 -1.68 4.48 -6.56
N GLY A 21 -0.77 4.54 -7.53
CA GLY A 21 0.30 3.55 -7.69
C GLY A 21 1.24 3.52 -6.49
N ILE A 22 1.69 4.68 -6.02
CA ILE A 22 2.58 4.80 -4.84
C ILE A 22 1.87 4.27 -3.59
N GLN A 23 0.61 4.64 -3.38
CA GLN A 23 -0.15 4.18 -2.21
C GLN A 23 -0.34 2.66 -2.22
N LYS A 24 -0.72 2.09 -3.37
CA LYS A 24 -0.90 0.66 -3.54
C LYS A 24 0.42 -0.10 -3.32
N GLY A 25 1.51 0.36 -3.94
CA GLY A 25 2.82 -0.28 -3.77
C GLY A 25 3.34 -0.23 -2.33
N LYS A 26 3.09 0.87 -1.61
CA LYS A 26 3.44 0.97 -0.18
C LYS A 26 2.62 -0.01 0.69
N GLU A 27 1.33 -0.18 0.41
CA GLU A 27 0.49 -1.17 1.12
C GLU A 27 0.94 -2.60 0.81
N GLU A 28 1.14 -2.94 -0.47
CA GLU A 28 1.60 -4.26 -0.90
C GLU A 28 2.96 -4.61 -0.30
N GLY A 29 3.92 -3.68 -0.31
CA GLY A 29 5.24 -3.89 0.28
C GLY A 29 5.18 -4.17 1.79
N LYS A 30 4.32 -3.46 2.54
CA LYS A 30 4.11 -3.75 3.97
C LYS A 30 3.54 -5.14 4.21
N LEU A 31 2.56 -5.55 3.41
CA LEU A 31 1.94 -6.87 3.52
C LEU A 31 2.93 -7.99 3.16
N GLU A 32 3.76 -7.78 2.14
CA GLU A 32 4.81 -8.71 1.74
C GLU A 32 5.86 -8.88 2.85
N THR A 33 6.31 -7.77 3.46
CA THR A 33 7.19 -7.82 4.64
C THR A 33 6.52 -8.59 5.79
N ALA A 34 5.25 -8.30 6.10
CA ALA A 34 4.54 -9.00 7.16
C ALA A 34 4.42 -10.52 6.92
N ARG A 35 4.19 -10.94 5.67
CA ARG A 35 4.12 -12.36 5.29
C ARG A 35 5.44 -13.08 5.53
N ARG A 36 6.54 -12.51 5.02
CA ARG A 36 7.88 -13.09 5.22
C ARG A 36 8.24 -13.18 6.70
N MET A 37 7.96 -12.13 7.46
CA MET A 37 8.20 -12.14 8.90
C MET A 37 7.38 -13.23 9.61
N LYS A 38 6.13 -13.48 9.21
CA LYS A 38 5.38 -14.61 9.79
C LYS A 38 6.01 -15.95 9.42
N GLU A 39 6.40 -16.12 8.16
CA GLU A 39 7.08 -17.33 7.68
C GLU A 39 8.39 -17.59 8.45
N ASP A 40 9.12 -16.52 8.77
CA ASP A 40 10.34 -16.54 9.58
C ASP A 40 10.07 -16.73 11.09
N GLY A 41 8.80 -16.86 11.52
CA GLY A 41 8.41 -17.18 12.88
C GLY A 41 8.31 -15.97 13.84
N PHE A 42 8.29 -14.74 13.32
CA PHE A 42 8.08 -13.56 14.17
C PHE A 42 6.66 -13.53 14.74
N ASP A 43 6.54 -13.09 15.99
CA ASP A 43 5.25 -12.92 16.65
C ASP A 43 4.46 -11.72 16.07
N ILE A 44 3.13 -11.77 16.23
CA ILE A 44 2.23 -10.75 15.68
C ILE A 44 2.54 -9.34 16.19
N SER A 45 2.99 -9.19 17.44
CA SER A 45 3.28 -7.88 18.02
C SER A 45 4.53 -7.24 17.39
N THR A 46 5.55 -8.05 17.11
CA THR A 46 6.75 -7.61 16.39
C THR A 46 6.42 -7.20 14.95
N ILE A 47 5.56 -7.95 14.26
CA ILE A 47 5.15 -7.64 12.89
C ILE A 47 4.33 -6.35 12.82
N VAL A 48 3.37 -6.16 13.73
CA VAL A 48 2.59 -4.91 13.85
C VAL A 48 3.53 -3.71 14.07
N ARG A 49 4.48 -3.84 14.99
CA ARG A 49 5.43 -2.76 15.31
C ARG A 49 6.33 -2.40 14.13
N ILE A 50 6.81 -3.37 13.37
CA ILE A 50 7.76 -3.14 12.26
C ILE A 50 7.04 -2.66 11.00
N THR A 51 5.94 -3.30 10.62
CA THR A 51 5.22 -2.98 9.37
C THR A 51 4.26 -1.78 9.53
N GLY A 52 3.89 -1.48 10.78
CA GLY A 52 2.85 -0.50 11.12
C GLY A 52 1.46 -0.91 10.62
N LEU A 53 1.24 -2.19 10.35
CA LEU A 53 -0.08 -2.76 10.06
C LEU A 53 -0.77 -3.11 11.37
N SER A 54 -2.09 -2.98 11.44
CA SER A 54 -2.85 -3.43 12.61
C SER A 54 -3.01 -4.95 12.61
N GLU A 55 -3.19 -5.54 13.79
CA GLU A 55 -3.49 -6.98 13.90
C GLU A 55 -4.74 -7.37 13.10
N GLN A 56 -5.76 -6.52 13.11
CA GLN A 56 -6.97 -6.74 12.32
C GLN A 56 -6.64 -6.81 10.83
N SER A 57 -5.86 -5.87 10.30
CA SER A 57 -5.48 -5.87 8.90
C SER A 57 -4.69 -7.13 8.51
N LEU A 58 -3.80 -7.59 9.40
CA LEU A 58 -3.06 -8.83 9.18
C LEU A 58 -3.98 -10.07 9.13
N LYS A 59 -4.99 -10.15 10.00
CA LYS A 59 -5.99 -11.24 10.01
C LYS A 59 -6.91 -11.18 8.79
N GLU A 60 -7.41 -10.01 8.44
CA GLU A 60 -8.27 -9.79 7.25
C GLU A 60 -7.57 -10.19 5.95
N LYS A 61 -6.24 -9.98 5.88
CA LYS A 61 -5.42 -10.36 4.73
C LYS A 61 -4.94 -11.81 4.78
N GLY A 62 -5.39 -12.59 5.77
CA GLY A 62 -5.02 -14.00 5.97
C GLY A 62 -3.54 -14.21 6.26
N ILE A 63 -2.85 -13.15 6.71
CA ILE A 63 -1.45 -13.27 7.12
C ILE A 63 -1.41 -14.03 8.42
N PHE A 64 -2.25 -13.71 9.41
CA PHE A 64 -2.41 -14.48 10.66
C PHE A 64 -3.72 -15.23 10.68
#